data_AF-A0A1H7WPX2-F1
#
_entry.id   AF-A0A1H7WPX2-F1
#
_cell.length_a   1.000
_cell.length_b   1.000
_cell.length_c   1.000
_cell.angle_alpha   90.00
_cell.angle_beta   90.00
_cell.angle_gamma   90.00
#
_symmetry.space_group_name_H-M   'P 1'
#
loop_
_entity.id
_entity.type
_entity.pdbx_description
1 polymer ?
#
loop_
_entity_poly.entity_id
_entity_poly.type
_entity_poly.pdbx_seq_one_letter_code
_entity_poly.pdbx_strand_id
1 'polypeptide(L)'
;MSIEHFKKQLEEILFITNWSPTESELLEISRRINQLNQNVSKTDIAKIVYDIVGSYESMTMEGVDNSDLTTLLKLATKTTGK
;
A
#
# COMPACT_ATOMS: atom_id res chain seq x y z
N MET A 1 11.70 -10.91 -18.29
CA MET A 1 11.37 -10.60 -16.88
C MET A 1 10.68 -11.82 -16.32
N SER A 2 11.23 -12.45 -15.28
CA SER A 2 10.58 -13.63 -14.65
C SER A 2 9.40 -13.18 -13.79
N ILE A 3 8.35 -14.00 -13.69
CA ILE A 3 7.14 -13.71 -12.90
C ILE A 3 7.48 -13.40 -11.42
N GLU A 4 8.52 -14.05 -10.89
CA GLU A 4 9.06 -13.83 -9.54
C GLU A 4 9.65 -12.43 -9.37
N HIS A 5 10.32 -11.91 -10.40
CA HIS A 5 10.86 -10.55 -10.37
C HIS A 5 9.73 -9.53 -10.36
N PHE A 6 8.68 -9.76 -11.15
CA PHE A 6 7.50 -8.90 -11.16
C PHE A 6 6.78 -8.90 -9.81
N LYS A 7 6.61 -10.09 -9.22
CA LYS A 7 6.06 -10.24 -7.86
C LYS A 7 6.86 -9.42 -6.84
N LYS A 8 8.19 -9.56 -6.85
CA LYS A 8 9.07 -8.84 -5.93
C LYS A 8 8.98 -7.32 -6.09
N GLN A 9 8.92 -6.83 -7.34
CA GLN A 9 8.72 -5.41 -7.60
C GLN A 9 7.39 -4.89 -7.05
N LEU A 10 6.30 -5.67 -7.16
CA LEU A 10 5.02 -5.31 -6.56
C LEU A 10 5.12 -5.25 -5.03
N GLU A 11 5.80 -6.22 -4.41
CA GLU A 11 6.04 -6.25 -2.96
C GLU A 11 6.80 -5.00 -2.49
N GLU A 12 7.83 -4.59 -3.23
CA GLU A 12 8.62 -3.40 -2.91
C GLU A 12 7.83 -2.10 -3.12
N ILE A 13 7.10 -1.98 -4.24
CA ILE A 13 6.34 -0.76 -4.56
C ILE A 13 5.18 -0.56 -3.59
N LEU A 14 4.44 -1.63 -3.31
CA LEU A 14 3.23 -1.60 -2.48
C LEU A 14 3.50 -1.89 -1.00
N PHE A 15 4.75 -2.17 -0.64
CA PHE A 15 5.15 -2.61 0.70
C PHE A 15 4.33 -3.82 1.18
N ILE A 16 4.09 -4.78 0.28
CA ILE A 16 3.31 -5.99 0.61
C ILE A 16 4.17 -6.88 1.49
N THR A 17 3.65 -7.22 2.66
CA THR A 17 4.34 -8.07 3.64
C THR A 17 3.81 -9.49 3.61
N ASN A 18 2.55 -9.69 3.21
CA ASN A 18 1.95 -11.02 3.12
C ASN A 18 0.86 -11.06 2.04
N TRP A 19 1.00 -12.01 1.12
CA TRP A 19 0.04 -12.35 0.07
C TRP A 19 0.48 -13.65 -0.62
N SER A 20 -0.44 -14.30 -1.33
CA SER A 20 -0.17 -15.55 -2.06
C SER A 20 -0.83 -15.55 -3.45
N PRO A 21 -0.41 -14.65 -4.36
CA PRO A 21 -0.99 -14.59 -5.69
C PRO A 21 -0.56 -15.81 -6.51
N THR A 22 -1.47 -16.32 -7.32
CA THR A 22 -1.21 -17.33 -8.34
C THR A 22 -0.49 -16.71 -9.54
N GLU A 23 0.13 -17.55 -10.37
CA GLU A 23 0.78 -17.09 -11.60
C GLU A 23 -0.21 -16.41 -12.54
N SER A 24 -1.44 -16.93 -12.65
CA SER A 24 -2.50 -16.34 -13.48
C SER A 24 -2.91 -14.94 -12.98
N GLU A 25 -2.98 -14.73 -11.68
CA GLU A 25 -3.25 -13.41 -11.09
C GLU A 25 -2.11 -12.43 -11.37
N LEU A 26 -0.85 -12.84 -11.22
CA LEU A 26 0.32 -12.01 -11.55
C LEU A 26 0.34 -11.60 -13.03
N LEU A 27 -0.01 -12.53 -13.93
CA LEU A 27 -0.13 -12.23 -15.35
C LEU A 27 -1.24 -11.21 -15.63
N GLU A 28 -2.40 -11.35 -15.00
CA GLU A 28 -3.50 -10.40 -15.18
C GLU A 28 -3.17 -9.01 -14.60
N ILE A 29 -2.51 -8.95 -13.44
CA ILE A 29 -2.01 -7.69 -12.86
C ILE A 29 -1.06 -7.02 -13.87
N SER A 30 -0.10 -7.77 -14.41
CA SER A 30 0.86 -7.25 -15.39
C SER A 30 0.17 -6.74 -16.66
N ARG A 31 -0.87 -7.43 -17.13
CA ARG A 31 -1.66 -7.04 -18.30
C ARG A 31 -2.40 -5.73 -18.05
N ARG A 32 -3.06 -5.59 -16.91
CA ARG A 32 -3.82 -4.37 -16.55
C ARG A 32 -2.91 -3.18 -16.31
N ILE A 33 -1.75 -3.36 -15.69
CA ILE A 33 -0.76 -2.29 -15.53
C ILE A 33 -0.26 -1.81 -16.90
N ASN A 34 0.03 -2.72 -17.84
CA ASN A 34 0.46 -2.34 -19.19
C ASN A 34 -0.64 -1.65 -20.01
N GLN A 35 -1.92 -1.87 -19.69
CA GLN A 35 -3.04 -1.18 -20.32
C GLN A 35 -3.24 0.24 -19.77
N LEU A 36 -2.77 0.52 -18.57
CA LEU A 36 -2.71 1.87 -18.06
C LEU A 36 -1.53 2.58 -18.72
N ASN A 37 -1.81 3.67 -19.44
CA ASN A 37 -0.80 4.52 -20.09
C ASN A 37 0.25 5.05 -19.08
N GLN A 38 1.25 5.78 -19.58
CA GLN A 38 2.51 6.20 -18.91
C GLN A 38 2.42 6.86 -17.52
N ASN A 39 1.23 7.12 -16.96
CA ASN A 39 1.02 7.82 -15.69
C ASN A 39 0.32 6.94 -14.64
N VAL A 40 0.79 5.71 -14.47
CA VAL A 40 0.29 4.79 -13.44
C VAL A 40 0.72 5.26 -12.06
N SER A 41 -0.22 5.62 -11.20
CA SER A 41 0.07 5.93 -9.80
C SER A 41 0.18 4.65 -8.96
N LYS A 42 0.91 4.71 -7.85
CA LYS A 42 0.96 3.62 -6.86
C LYS A 42 -0.43 3.18 -6.39
N THR A 43 -1.34 4.13 -6.25
CA THR A 43 -2.74 3.88 -5.85
C THR A 43 -3.50 3.09 -6.92
N ASP A 44 -3.25 3.34 -8.20
CA ASP A 44 -3.88 2.57 -9.29
C ASP A 44 -3.37 1.13 -9.33
N ILE A 45 -2.07 0.92 -9.10
CA ILE A 45 -1.48 -0.42 -8.97
C ILE A 45 -2.09 -1.16 -7.78
N ALA A 46 -2.18 -0.51 -6.62
CA ALA A 46 -2.79 -1.08 -5.42
C ALA A 46 -4.24 -1.53 -5.66
N LYS A 47 -5.03 -0.71 -6.36
CA LYS A 47 -6.41 -1.04 -6.74
C LYS A 47 -6.47 -2.26 -7.67
N ILE A 48 -5.60 -2.34 -8.67
CA ILE A 48 -5.54 -3.49 -9.58
C ILE A 48 -5.21 -4.77 -8.80
N VAL A 49 -4.20 -4.72 -7.93
CA VAL A 49 -3.80 -5.86 -7.11
C VAL A 49 -4.93 -6.30 -6.19
N TYR A 50 -5.60 -5.34 -5.55
CA TYR A 50 -6.76 -5.61 -4.68
C TYR A 50 -7.94 -6.23 -5.46
N ASP A 51 -8.26 -5.71 -6.64
CA ASP A 51 -9.36 -6.22 -7.47
C ASP A 51 -9.14 -7.69 -7.91
N ILE A 52 -7.88 -8.07 -8.16
CA ILE A 52 -7.52 -9.40 -8.65
C ILE A 52 -7.35 -10.39 -7.50
N VAL A 53 -6.55 -10.03 -6.49
CA VAL A 53 -6.14 -10.93 -5.40
C VAL A 53 -7.11 -10.88 -4.21
N GLY A 54 -7.96 -9.85 -4.16
CA GLY A 54 -8.99 -9.66 -3.14
C GLY A 54 -8.47 -9.10 -1.80
N SER A 55 -7.38 -9.66 -1.27
CA SER A 55 -6.79 -9.20 0.00
C SER A 55 -5.29 -9.45 0.06
N TYR A 56 -4.55 -8.47 0.56
CA TYR A 56 -3.13 -8.57 0.88
C TYR A 56 -2.81 -7.70 2.08
N GLU A 57 -1.75 -8.04 2.82
CA GLU A 57 -1.24 -7.21 3.91
C GLU A 57 -0.12 -6.32 3.38
N SER A 58 -0.18 -5.02 3.68
CA SER A 58 0.86 -4.07 3.33
C SER A 58 1.22 -3.18 4.51
N MET A 59 2.50 -2.85 4.62
CA MET A 59 2.97 -1.86 5.58
C MET A 59 2.70 -0.46 5.05
N THR A 60 1.72 0.23 5.62
CA THR A 60 1.54 1.67 5.41
C THR A 60 2.57 2.41 6.26
N MET A 61 3.61 2.98 5.63
CA MET A 61 4.44 4.00 6.27
C MET A 61 3.67 5.33 6.32
N GLU A 62 2.50 5.34 6.96
CA GLU A 62 1.93 6.57 7.47
C GLU A 62 2.67 6.85 8.76
N GLY A 63 3.67 7.75 8.69
CA GLY A 63 4.28 8.30 9.89
C GLY A 63 3.17 8.82 10.78
N VAL A 64 3.17 8.43 12.06
CA VAL A 64 2.22 8.90 13.08
C VAL A 64 1.96 10.38 12.84
N ASP A 65 0.75 10.70 12.39
CA ASP A 65 0.37 12.07 12.12
C ASP A 65 0.41 12.82 13.46
N ASN A 66 1.46 13.60 13.69
CA ASN A 66 1.72 14.28 14.97
C ASN A 66 0.62 15.31 15.33
N SER A 67 -0.39 15.49 14.48
CA SER A 67 -1.60 16.27 14.77
C SER A 67 -2.35 15.72 15.98
N ASP A 68 -2.42 14.39 16.11
CA ASP A 68 -3.04 13.73 17.27
C ASP A 68 -2.18 13.90 18.53
N LEU A 69 -0.85 13.79 18.39
CA LEU A 69 0.09 13.98 19.51
C LEU A 69 0.04 15.42 20.05
N THR A 70 -0.06 16.41 19.15
CA THR A 70 -0.23 17.83 19.50
C THR A 70 -1.55 18.07 20.22
N THR A 71 -2.62 17.36 19.83
CA THR A 71 -3.93 17.44 20.47
C THR A 71 -3.90 16.82 21.87
N LEU A 72 -3.29 15.63 22.04
CA LEU A 72 -3.11 14.99 23.34
C LEU A 72 -2.26 15.83 24.30
N LEU A 73 -1.18 16.44 23.81
CA LEU A 73 -0.32 17.33 24.62
C LEU A 73 -1.06 18.62 25.04
N LYS A 74 -1.87 19.20 24.14
CA LYS A 74 -2.72 20.38 24.44
C LYS A 74 -3.82 20.07 25.45
N LEU A 75 -4.33 18.84 25.48
CA LEU A 75 -5.32 18.41 26.48
C LEU A 75 -4.66 18.20 27.86
N ALA A 76 -3.50 17.54 27.91
CA ALA A 76 -2.76 17.30 29.15
C ALA A 76 -2.25 18.60 29.82
N THR A 77 -1.94 19.64 29.03
CA THR A 77 -1.52 20.95 29.55
C THR A 77 -2.68 21.83 30.03
N LYS A 78 -3.92 21.53 29.63
CA LYS A 78 -5.12 22.24 30.11
C LYS A 78 -5.61 21.77 31.48
N THR A 79 -5.19 20.59 31.95
CA THR A 79 -5.65 20.00 33.21
C THR A 79 -4.84 20.40 34.44
N THR A 80 -3.66 21.03 34.29
CA THR A 80 -2.78 21.43 35.42
C THR A 80 -2.95 22.90 35.80
N GLY A 81 -4.15 23.45 35.61
CA GLY A 81 -4.47 24.84 35.91
C GLY A 81 -5.69 24.96 36.82
N LYS A 82 -5.67 24.31 37.98
CA LYS A 82 -6.39 24.69 39.21
C LYS A 82 -6.01 23.77 40.37
#